data_AF-A0A3G2T4A8-F1
#
_entry.id   AF-A0A3G2T4A8-F1
#
_cell.length_a   1.000
_cell.length_b   1.000
_cell.length_c   1.000
_cell.angle_alpha   90.00
_cell.angle_beta   90.00
_cell.angle_gamma   90.00
#
_symmetry.space_group_name_H-M   'P 1'
#
loop_
_entity.id
_entity.type
_entity.pdbx_description
1 polymer ?
#
loop_
_entity_poly.entity_id
_entity_poly.type
_entity_poly.pdbx_seq_one_letter_code
_entity_poly.pdbx_strand_id
1 'polypeptide(L)'
;MKCQNCKTDNIQEAIRCSNCGIKLKAETSSSAKPQQGFFIRWLKAFIGNILRPKGLKLWVIIGCTLVFLVPALVGTFFVFIAKPYLLEQHVSSVPPEKKAIVQQDLHLIEQSRHQLTAIKTEISSYYAIHHQYPRSLTALKSKPWKNEQISMNSKGYLLADIKASQAVTLVFVPFINQQKQLAWDCYLQGVDSSLADTACVEISQIQDIPIKGGSIYTN
;
A
#
# COMPACT_ATOMS: atom_id res chain seq x y z
N MET A 1 4.70 11.49 2.77
CA MET A 1 3.30 11.42 2.28
C MET A 1 2.39 11.05 3.44
N LYS A 2 1.28 11.75 3.68
CA LYS A 2 0.34 11.41 4.76
C LYS A 2 -0.79 10.51 4.24
N CYS A 3 -1.12 9.47 5.01
CA CYS A 3 -2.27 8.65 4.69
C CYS A 3 -3.56 9.46 4.81
N GLN A 4 -4.38 9.45 3.76
CA GLN A 4 -5.65 10.19 3.75
C GLN A 4 -6.67 9.65 4.75
N ASN A 5 -6.56 8.37 5.12
CA ASN A 5 -7.47 7.74 6.06
C ASN A 5 -7.04 7.92 7.53
N CYS A 6 -5.84 7.48 7.88
CA CYS A 6 -5.39 7.46 9.28
C CYS A 6 -4.37 8.57 9.63
N LYS A 7 -4.08 9.48 8.69
CA LYS A 7 -3.14 10.61 8.85
C LYS A 7 -1.69 10.24 9.22
N THR A 8 -1.35 8.95 9.25
CA THR A 8 0.01 8.47 9.50
C THR A 8 0.98 8.97 8.43
N ASP A 9 2.15 9.42 8.88
CA ASP A 9 3.27 9.80 8.01
C ASP A 9 3.92 8.56 7.39
N ASN A 10 3.98 8.56 6.07
CA ASN A 10 4.57 7.51 5.24
C ASN A 10 5.68 8.07 4.38
N ILE A 11 6.66 7.25 4.03
CA ILE A 11 7.72 7.63 3.08
C ILE A 11 7.13 7.93 1.69
N GLN A 12 7.80 8.77 0.90
CA GLN A 12 7.28 9.23 -0.39
C GLN A 12 7.11 8.10 -1.41
N GLU A 13 7.91 7.03 -1.34
CA GLU A 13 7.76 5.87 -2.22
C GLU A 13 6.77 4.80 -1.68
N ALA A 14 6.11 5.04 -0.56
CA ALA A 14 5.17 4.08 0.00
C ALA A 14 3.91 3.97 -0.88
N ILE A 15 3.65 2.78 -1.41
CA ILE A 15 2.46 2.48 -2.23
C ILE A 15 1.21 2.29 -1.35
N ARG A 16 1.39 1.89 -0.08
CA ARG A 16 0.32 1.68 0.91
C ARG A 16 0.73 2.26 2.27
N CYS A 17 -0.25 2.62 3.09
CA CYS A 17 -0.02 3.19 4.40
C CYS A 17 0.52 2.14 5.38
N SER A 18 1.61 2.46 6.06
CA SER A 18 2.28 1.64 7.08
C SER A 18 1.39 1.30 8.28
N ASN A 19 0.39 2.12 8.58
CA ASN A 19 -0.50 1.93 9.71
C ASN A 19 -1.82 1.22 9.34
N CYS A 20 -2.45 1.60 8.23
CA CYS A 20 -3.78 1.08 7.87
C CYS A 20 -3.85 0.32 6.55
N GLY A 21 -2.72 0.10 5.85
CA GLY A 21 -2.65 -0.72 4.63
C GLY A 21 -3.33 -0.14 3.38
N ILE A 22 -3.98 1.02 3.49
CA ILE A 22 -4.69 1.66 2.36
C ILE A 22 -3.70 2.19 1.33
N LYS A 23 -4.01 1.97 0.06
CA LYS A 23 -3.22 2.45 -1.08
C LYS A 23 -3.05 3.95 -1.02
N LEU A 24 -1.80 4.37 -0.88
CA LEU A 24 -1.39 5.76 -0.97
C LEU A 24 -1.40 6.12 -2.46
N LYS A 25 -2.18 7.13 -2.85
CA LYS A 25 -2.12 7.68 -4.20
C LYS A 25 -0.75 8.32 -4.42
N ALA A 26 0.16 7.61 -5.07
CA ALA A 26 1.44 8.18 -5.48
C ALA A 26 1.16 9.42 -6.32
N GLU A 27 1.54 10.59 -5.80
CA GLU A 27 1.65 11.79 -6.63
C GLU A 27 2.86 11.56 -7.53
N THR A 28 2.59 11.19 -8.78
CA THR A 28 3.60 11.17 -9.84
C THR A 28 4.32 12.50 -9.86
N SER A 29 5.60 12.47 -9.51
CA SER A 29 6.51 13.59 -9.55
C SER A 29 6.70 14.06 -10.99
N SER A 30 5.95 15.07 -11.39
CA SER A 30 6.44 16.09 -12.31
C SER A 30 5.80 17.42 -11.93
N SER A 31 6.38 18.10 -10.96
CA SER A 31 6.12 19.52 -10.79
C SER A 31 7.35 20.19 -10.24
N ALA A 32 8.03 20.90 -11.13
CA ALA A 32 8.98 21.93 -10.79
C ALA A 32 8.42 22.78 -9.64
N LYS A 33 9.25 23.08 -8.63
CA LYS A 33 8.92 24.01 -7.54
C LYS A 33 8.14 25.20 -8.10
N PRO A 34 6.84 25.37 -7.82
CA PRO A 34 6.19 26.63 -8.14
C PRO A 34 6.68 27.62 -7.09
N GLN A 35 7.37 28.67 -7.53
CA GLN A 35 7.57 29.86 -6.72
C GLN A 35 6.21 30.26 -6.14
N GLN A 36 6.04 30.12 -4.82
CA GLN A 36 4.81 30.37 -4.07
C GLN A 36 4.24 31.79 -4.26
N GLY A 37 4.99 32.72 -4.86
CA GLY A 37 4.51 34.05 -5.24
C GLY A 37 3.83 34.16 -6.61
N PHE A 38 4.14 33.26 -7.57
CA PHE A 38 3.64 33.40 -8.94
C PHE A 38 2.18 32.99 -9.08
N PHE A 39 1.77 31.87 -8.47
CA PHE A 39 0.39 31.40 -8.57
C PHE A 39 -0.60 32.36 -7.91
N ILE A 40 -0.24 32.97 -6.78
CA ILE A 40 -1.11 33.95 -6.11
C ILE A 40 -1.20 35.26 -6.91
N ARG A 41 -0.09 35.73 -7.50
CA ARG A 41 -0.10 36.90 -8.41
C ARG A 41 -0.90 36.61 -9.67
N TRP A 42 -0.71 35.45 -10.27
CA TRP A 42 -1.44 34.99 -11.45
C TRP A 42 -2.93 34.82 -11.15
N LEU A 43 -3.29 34.20 -10.02
CA LEU A 43 -4.67 33.99 -9.59
C LEU A 43 -5.39 35.32 -9.33
N LYS A 44 -4.72 36.30 -8.69
CA LYS A 44 -5.28 37.65 -8.53
C LYS A 44 -5.46 38.37 -9.88
N ALA A 45 -4.52 38.23 -10.81
CA ALA A 45 -4.63 38.78 -12.15
C ALA A 45 -5.75 38.09 -12.96
N PHE A 46 -5.90 36.78 -12.83
CA PHE A 46 -6.91 35.96 -13.48
C PHE A 46 -8.32 36.30 -12.97
N ILE A 47 -8.51 36.38 -11.65
CA ILE A 47 -9.77 36.80 -11.03
C ILE A 47 -10.11 38.24 -11.40
N GLY A 48 -9.13 39.14 -11.41
CA GLY A 48 -9.32 40.53 -11.85
C GLY A 48 -9.75 40.65 -13.31
N ASN A 49 -9.25 39.77 -14.18
CA ASN A 49 -9.60 39.74 -15.61
C ASN A 49 -10.93 39.01 -15.89
N ILE A 50 -11.36 38.11 -15.00
CA ILE A 50 -12.67 37.42 -15.06
C ILE A 50 -13.80 38.27 -14.50
N LEU A 51 -13.55 39.11 -13.48
CA LEU A 51 -14.58 39.96 -12.88
C LEU A 51 -14.88 41.25 -13.67
N ARG A 52 -14.18 41.49 -14.80
CA ARG A 52 -14.54 42.54 -15.78
C ARG A 52 -14.50 42.04 -17.23
N PRO A 53 -15.43 41.19 -17.69
CA PRO A 53 -15.56 40.91 -19.11
C PRO A 53 -16.61 41.85 -19.71
N LYS A 54 -16.18 42.78 -20.57
CA LYS A 54 -17.05 43.36 -21.59
C LYS A 54 -17.08 42.41 -22.80
N GLY A 55 -18.24 41.83 -23.08
CA GLY A 55 -18.54 41.10 -24.33
C GLY A 55 -17.81 39.75 -24.53
N LEU A 56 -18.40 38.89 -25.39
CA LEU A 56 -18.00 37.62 -26.03
C LEU A 56 -16.99 36.66 -25.34
N LYS A 57 -15.93 37.14 -24.69
CA LYS A 57 -14.87 36.36 -24.04
C LYS A 57 -15.35 35.51 -22.86
N LEU A 58 -16.39 35.93 -22.13
CA LEU A 58 -16.96 35.13 -21.02
C LEU A 58 -17.61 33.83 -21.52
N TRP A 59 -18.29 33.89 -22.67
CA TRP A 59 -18.93 32.73 -23.29
C TRP A 59 -17.93 31.72 -23.85
N VAL A 60 -16.78 32.19 -24.34
CA VAL A 60 -15.69 31.32 -24.80
C VAL A 60 -15.06 30.55 -23.64
N ILE A 61 -14.83 31.21 -22.50
CA ILE A 61 -14.25 30.55 -21.32
C ILE A 61 -15.22 29.51 -20.76
N ILE A 62 -16.50 29.86 -20.59
CA ILE A 62 -17.54 28.93 -20.10
C ILE A 62 -17.71 27.75 -21.07
N GLY A 63 -17.68 28.00 -22.38
CA GLY A 63 -17.75 26.96 -23.40
C GLY A 63 -16.56 26.00 -23.32
N CYS A 64 -15.33 26.50 -23.19
CA CYS A 64 -14.14 25.65 -23.05
C CYS A 64 -14.15 24.84 -21.76
N THR A 65 -14.56 25.39 -20.60
CA THR A 65 -14.65 24.58 -19.37
C THR A 65 -15.72 23.50 -19.46
N LEU A 66 -16.88 23.77 -20.08
CA LEU A 66 -17.91 22.75 -20.26
C LEU A 66 -17.45 21.62 -21.19
N VAL A 67 -16.76 21.94 -22.30
CA VAL A 67 -16.33 20.94 -23.29
C VAL A 67 -15.21 20.03 -22.79
N PHE A 68 -14.28 20.53 -21.97
CA PHE A 68 -13.15 19.71 -21.54
C PHE A 68 -13.36 19.05 -20.16
N LEU A 69 -14.08 19.69 -19.25
CA LEU A 69 -14.16 19.23 -17.86
C LEU A 69 -15.32 18.24 -17.65
N VAL A 70 -16.41 18.38 -18.40
CA VAL A 70 -17.57 17.48 -18.28
C VAL A 70 -17.28 16.08 -18.84
N PRO A 71 -16.70 15.89 -20.04
CA PRO A 71 -16.42 14.54 -20.54
C PRO A 71 -15.40 13.78 -19.68
N ALA A 72 -14.42 14.49 -19.11
CA ALA A 72 -13.44 13.89 -18.20
C ALA A 72 -14.11 13.40 -16.90
N LEU A 73 -14.99 14.22 -16.31
CA LEU A 73 -15.74 13.82 -15.11
C LEU A 73 -16.69 12.64 -15.41
N VAL A 74 -17.41 12.69 -16.52
CA VAL A 74 -18.32 11.60 -16.94
C VAL A 74 -17.54 10.32 -17.20
N GLY A 75 -16.40 10.37 -17.90
CA GLY A 75 -15.53 9.21 -18.13
C GLY A 75 -15.03 8.59 -16.82
N THR A 76 -14.57 9.39 -15.87
CA THR A 76 -14.15 8.87 -14.56
C THR A 76 -15.31 8.28 -13.75
N PHE A 77 -16.52 8.83 -13.87
CA PHE A 77 -17.71 8.32 -13.20
C PHE A 77 -18.15 6.97 -13.78
N PHE A 78 -18.14 6.80 -15.10
CA PHE A 78 -18.44 5.52 -15.75
C PHE A 78 -17.41 4.45 -15.41
N VAL A 79 -16.11 4.78 -15.35
CA VAL A 79 -15.07 3.84 -14.90
C VAL A 79 -15.26 3.44 -13.44
N PHE A 80 -15.68 4.38 -12.59
CA PHE A 80 -15.93 4.10 -11.17
C PHE A 80 -17.15 3.18 -10.96
N ILE A 81 -18.21 3.36 -11.74
CA ILE A 81 -19.41 2.51 -11.69
C ILE A 81 -19.15 1.15 -12.34
N ALA A 82 -18.45 1.07 -13.47
CA ALA A 82 -18.26 -0.19 -14.18
C ALA A 82 -17.31 -1.18 -13.47
N LYS A 83 -16.35 -0.66 -12.70
CA LYS A 83 -15.32 -1.49 -12.04
C LYS A 83 -15.88 -2.54 -11.06
N PRO A 84 -16.84 -2.24 -10.16
CA PRO A 84 -17.45 -3.27 -9.31
C PRO A 84 -18.19 -4.34 -10.13
N TYR A 85 -18.93 -3.97 -11.18
CA TYR A 85 -19.66 -4.94 -12.02
C TYR A 85 -18.74 -5.88 -12.82
N LEU A 86 -17.59 -5.37 -13.28
CA LEU A 86 -16.57 -6.20 -13.95
C LEU A 86 -15.88 -7.18 -12.98
N LEU A 87 -15.66 -6.79 -11.72
CA LEU A 87 -15.20 -7.72 -10.70
C LEU A 87 -16.25 -8.80 -10.39
N GLU A 88 -17.52 -8.41 -10.33
CA GLU A 88 -18.62 -9.32 -9.98
C GLU A 88 -18.91 -10.36 -11.08
N GLN A 89 -18.75 -10.00 -12.35
CA GLN A 89 -18.85 -10.95 -13.48
C GLN A 89 -17.72 -11.97 -13.50
N HIS A 90 -16.49 -11.58 -13.17
CA HIS A 90 -15.39 -12.54 -13.04
C HIS A 90 -15.65 -13.56 -11.92
N VAL A 91 -16.17 -13.10 -10.78
CA VAL A 91 -16.53 -13.98 -9.65
C VAL A 91 -17.71 -14.90 -9.98
N SER A 92 -18.70 -14.47 -10.79
CA SER A 92 -19.83 -15.33 -11.18
C SER A 92 -19.48 -16.47 -12.15
N SER A 93 -18.36 -16.37 -12.88
CA SER A 93 -17.91 -17.43 -13.80
C SER A 93 -17.12 -18.57 -13.11
N VAL A 94 -16.78 -18.41 -11.83
CA VAL A 94 -15.98 -19.37 -11.09
C VAL A 94 -16.90 -20.45 -10.48
N PRO A 95 -16.64 -21.75 -10.75
CA PRO A 95 -17.39 -22.86 -10.16
C PRO A 95 -17.46 -22.72 -8.62
N PRO A 96 -18.60 -23.07 -7.99
CA PRO A 96 -18.79 -22.90 -6.54
C PRO A 96 -17.71 -23.60 -5.70
N GLU A 97 -17.16 -24.71 -6.21
CA GLU A 97 -16.04 -25.44 -5.61
C GLU A 97 -14.74 -24.61 -5.56
N LYS A 98 -14.43 -23.85 -6.62
CA LYS A 98 -13.28 -22.94 -6.64
C LYS A 98 -13.47 -21.75 -5.69
N LYS A 99 -14.69 -21.27 -5.47
CA LYS A 99 -14.97 -20.18 -4.51
C LYS A 99 -14.68 -20.60 -3.07
N ALA A 100 -15.09 -21.81 -2.69
CA ALA A 100 -14.84 -22.35 -1.36
C ALA A 100 -13.33 -22.52 -1.08
N ILE A 101 -12.57 -23.00 -2.07
CA ILE A 101 -11.11 -23.15 -1.97
C ILE A 101 -10.42 -21.79 -1.78
N VAL A 102 -10.77 -20.80 -2.60
CA VAL A 102 -10.20 -19.44 -2.48
C VAL A 102 -10.51 -18.83 -1.11
N GLN A 103 -11.72 -19.03 -0.60
CA GLN A 103 -12.12 -18.50 0.72
C GLN A 103 -11.39 -19.21 1.87
N GLN A 104 -11.15 -20.51 1.75
CA GLN A 104 -10.33 -21.26 2.71
C GLN A 104 -8.88 -20.80 2.70
N ASP A 105 -8.29 -20.60 1.52
CA ASP A 105 -6.91 -20.11 1.39
C ASP A 105 -6.76 -18.70 1.99
N LEU A 106 -7.73 -17.82 1.76
CA LEU A 106 -7.76 -16.48 2.36
C LEU A 106 -7.81 -16.52 3.88
N HIS A 107 -8.61 -17.42 4.46
CA HIS A 107 -8.67 -17.60 5.90
C HIS A 107 -7.31 -18.06 6.47
N LEU A 108 -6.61 -18.97 5.79
CA LEU A 108 -5.27 -19.43 6.20
C LEU A 108 -4.23 -18.31 6.13
N ILE A 109 -4.31 -17.44 5.13
CA ILE A 109 -3.44 -16.26 4.99
C ILE A 109 -3.70 -15.28 6.13
N GLU A 110 -4.97 -14.99 6.42
CA GLU A 110 -5.34 -14.08 7.50
C GLU A 110 -4.92 -14.61 8.88
N GLN A 111 -5.11 -15.90 9.13
CA GLN A 111 -4.64 -16.57 10.34
C GLN A 111 -3.13 -16.45 10.51
N SER A 112 -2.36 -16.72 9.44
CA SER A 112 -0.89 -16.59 9.46
C SER A 112 -0.45 -15.14 9.69
N ARG A 113 -1.16 -14.17 9.12
CA ARG A 113 -0.91 -12.74 9.34
C ARG A 113 -1.12 -12.35 10.80
N HIS A 114 -2.16 -12.86 11.45
CA HIS A 114 -2.40 -12.62 12.88
C HIS A 114 -1.27 -13.18 13.75
N GLN A 115 -0.79 -14.39 13.45
CA GLN A 115 0.35 -14.98 14.17
C GLN A 115 1.63 -14.15 13.99
N LEU A 116 1.93 -13.74 12.76
CA LEU A 116 3.09 -12.89 12.48
C LEU A 116 2.99 -11.51 13.14
N THR A 117 1.78 -10.98 13.32
CA THR A 117 1.58 -9.70 14.02
C THR A 117 2.00 -9.78 15.48
N ALA A 118 1.73 -10.90 16.18
CA ALA A 118 2.21 -11.10 17.54
C ALA A 118 3.75 -11.14 17.61
N ILE A 119 4.40 -11.82 16.66
CA ILE A 119 5.86 -11.89 16.57
C ILE A 119 6.47 -10.51 16.28
N LYS A 120 5.86 -9.74 15.37
CA LYS A 120 6.29 -8.37 15.05
C LYS A 120 6.27 -7.47 16.28
N THR A 121 5.23 -7.57 17.11
CA THR A 121 5.14 -6.81 18.37
C THR A 121 6.28 -7.16 19.30
N GLU A 122 6.61 -8.45 19.45
CA GLU A 122 7.73 -8.91 20.29
C GLU A 122 9.09 -8.45 19.78
N ILE A 123 9.31 -8.49 18.47
CA ILE A 123 10.51 -7.94 17.84
C ILE A 123 10.60 -6.43 18.06
N SER A 124 9.47 -5.73 18.00
CA SER A 124 9.43 -4.28 18.21
C SER A 124 9.76 -3.93 19.67
N SER A 125 9.26 -4.70 20.63
CA SER A 125 9.64 -4.61 22.05
C SER A 125 11.12 -4.92 22.27
N TYR A 126 11.63 -5.98 21.64
CA TYR A 126 13.05 -6.33 21.69
C TYR A 126 13.92 -5.17 21.18
N TYR A 127 13.59 -4.62 20.01
CA TYR A 127 14.30 -3.50 19.42
C TYR A 127 14.23 -2.24 20.30
N ALA A 128 13.09 -1.96 20.93
CA ALA A 128 12.96 -0.83 21.84
C ALA A 128 13.84 -0.94 23.09
N ILE A 129 14.06 -2.15 23.60
CA ILE A 129 14.87 -2.41 24.81
C ILE A 129 16.36 -2.48 24.47
N HIS A 130 16.71 -3.20 23.40
CA HIS A 130 18.10 -3.51 23.07
C HIS A 130 18.72 -2.57 22.05
N HIS A 131 17.91 -1.72 21.41
CA HIS A 131 18.32 -0.87 20.27
C HIS A 131 18.97 -1.65 19.12
N GLN A 132 18.66 -2.95 19.02
CA GLN A 132 19.20 -3.87 18.02
C GLN A 132 18.10 -4.80 17.51
N TYR A 133 18.14 -5.11 16.22
CA TYR A 133 17.20 -6.06 15.62
C TYR A 133 17.64 -7.51 15.94
N PRO A 134 16.73 -8.40 16.36
CA PRO A 134 17.09 -9.77 16.71
C PRO A 134 17.64 -10.53 15.50
N ARG A 135 18.69 -11.33 15.70
CA ARG A 135 19.25 -12.18 14.64
C ARG A 135 18.47 -13.47 14.40
N SER A 136 17.61 -13.87 15.34
CA SER A 136 16.78 -15.05 15.24
C SER A 136 15.54 -14.93 16.12
N LEU A 137 14.50 -15.72 15.82
CA LEU A 137 13.31 -15.81 16.68
C LEU A 137 13.61 -16.40 18.06
N THR A 138 14.68 -17.18 18.19
CA THR A 138 15.12 -17.74 19.47
C THR A 138 15.68 -16.69 20.44
N ALA A 139 16.05 -15.50 19.93
CA ALA A 139 16.46 -14.38 20.78
C ALA A 139 15.27 -13.75 21.54
N LEU A 140 14.03 -14.04 21.12
CA LEU A 140 12.81 -13.54 21.76
C LEU A 140 12.47 -14.43 22.97
N LYS A 141 12.35 -13.83 24.16
CA LYS A 141 12.15 -14.55 25.43
C LYS A 141 10.76 -15.17 25.62
N SER A 142 9.75 -14.74 24.84
CA SER A 142 8.36 -14.86 25.25
C SER A 142 7.60 -16.11 24.79
N LYS A 143 8.17 -16.99 23.96
CA LYS A 143 7.63 -18.33 23.65
C LYS A 143 8.58 -19.06 22.70
N PRO A 144 8.68 -20.40 22.76
CA PRO A 144 9.20 -21.12 21.61
C PRO A 144 8.15 -20.97 20.50
N TRP A 145 8.46 -20.17 19.48
CA TRP A 145 7.67 -20.08 18.25
C TRP A 145 7.80 -21.41 17.49
N LYS A 146 7.17 -22.46 18.01
CA LYS A 146 7.20 -23.83 17.46
C LYS A 146 6.27 -23.99 16.27
N ASN A 147 5.99 -22.93 15.52
CA ASN A 147 5.30 -23.07 14.26
C ASN A 147 6.39 -23.27 13.19
N GLU A 148 6.57 -24.51 12.73
CA GLU A 148 7.53 -24.85 11.67
C GLU A 148 7.29 -24.07 10.37
N GLN A 149 6.10 -23.50 10.21
CA GLN A 149 5.74 -22.65 9.07
C GLN A 149 6.31 -21.25 9.17
N ILE A 150 6.69 -20.78 10.38
CA ILE A 150 7.19 -19.42 10.59
C ILE A 150 8.70 -19.46 10.82
N SER A 151 9.43 -18.68 10.02
CA SER A 151 10.87 -18.56 10.12
C SER A 151 11.36 -17.12 10.00
N MET A 152 12.61 -16.90 10.39
CA MET A 152 13.32 -15.65 10.15
C MET A 152 14.57 -15.96 9.33
N ASN A 153 14.74 -15.30 8.18
CA ASN A 153 15.93 -15.51 7.36
C ASN A 153 17.12 -14.66 7.83
N SER A 154 18.27 -14.84 7.19
CA SER A 154 19.51 -14.10 7.49
C SER A 154 19.42 -12.59 7.24
N LYS A 155 18.43 -12.13 6.46
CA LYS A 155 18.12 -10.72 6.23
C LYS A 155 17.13 -10.15 7.25
N GLY A 156 16.72 -10.95 8.24
CA GLY A 156 15.76 -10.58 9.27
C GLY A 156 14.31 -10.54 8.78
N TYR A 157 14.02 -11.05 7.58
CA TYR A 157 12.64 -11.12 7.09
C TYR A 157 11.91 -12.22 7.85
N LEU A 158 10.68 -11.94 8.23
CA LEU A 158 9.78 -12.95 8.76
C LEU A 158 9.04 -13.60 7.62
N LEU A 159 9.11 -14.93 7.53
CA LEU A 159 8.43 -15.71 6.50
C LEU A 159 7.41 -16.62 7.17
N ALA A 160 6.24 -16.76 6.56
CA ALA A 160 5.29 -17.81 6.87
C ALA A 160 4.93 -18.60 5.60
N ASP A 161 5.25 -19.89 5.62
CA ASP A 161 4.90 -20.82 4.55
C ASP A 161 3.53 -21.43 4.83
N ILE A 162 2.56 -21.03 4.01
CA ILE A 162 1.15 -21.36 4.17
C ILE A 162 0.84 -22.53 3.25
N LYS A 163 0.44 -23.66 3.86
CA LYS A 163 -0.03 -24.85 3.15
C LYS A 163 -1.49 -24.66 2.71
N ALA A 164 -1.68 -23.80 1.73
CA ALA A 164 -2.97 -23.54 1.05
C ALA A 164 -3.15 -24.52 -0.13
N SER A 165 -4.18 -24.31 -0.96
CA SER A 165 -4.37 -25.09 -2.20
C SER A 165 -3.16 -24.99 -3.16
N GLN A 166 -2.41 -23.89 -3.05
CA GLN A 166 -1.10 -23.68 -3.68
C GLN A 166 -0.07 -23.27 -2.62
N ALA A 167 1.22 -23.40 -2.95
CA ALA A 167 2.27 -22.95 -2.06
C ALA A 167 2.25 -21.42 -1.98
N VAL A 168 1.92 -20.90 -0.79
CA VAL A 168 1.85 -19.46 -0.52
C VAL A 168 2.89 -19.10 0.54
N THR A 169 3.67 -18.06 0.28
CA THR A 169 4.63 -17.54 1.27
C THR A 169 4.29 -16.09 1.58
N LEU A 170 4.04 -15.81 2.86
CA LEU A 170 3.82 -14.47 3.38
C LEU A 170 5.14 -13.93 3.94
N VAL A 171 5.57 -12.75 3.50
CA VAL A 171 6.86 -12.17 3.88
C VAL A 171 6.65 -10.80 4.51
N PHE A 172 7.10 -10.63 5.75
CA PHE A 172 7.22 -9.33 6.40
C PHE A 172 8.66 -8.86 6.38
N VAL A 173 8.89 -7.69 5.77
CA VAL A 173 10.21 -7.09 5.64
C VAL A 173 10.34 -5.94 6.62
N PRO A 174 11.22 -6.04 7.63
CA PRO A 174 11.49 -4.96 8.56
C PRO A 174 12.35 -3.88 7.89
N PHE A 175 12.13 -2.62 8.27
CA PHE A 175 13.00 -1.51 7.92
C PHE A 175 12.93 -0.41 8.98
N ILE A 176 13.97 0.42 9.06
CA ILE A 176 13.95 1.62 9.90
C ILE A 176 13.42 2.80 9.08
N ASN A 177 12.32 3.40 9.55
CA ASN A 177 11.72 4.53 8.88
C ASN A 177 12.50 5.84 9.13
N GLN A 178 12.10 6.93 8.47
CA GLN A 178 12.73 8.26 8.64
C GLN A 178 12.69 8.80 10.08
N GLN A 179 11.78 8.29 10.91
CA GLN A 179 11.61 8.64 12.33
C GLN A 179 12.45 7.73 13.25
N LYS A 180 13.35 6.91 12.70
CA LYS A 180 14.18 5.92 13.42
C LYS A 180 13.36 4.84 14.15
N GLN A 181 12.15 4.58 13.69
CA GLN A 181 11.27 3.54 14.24
C GLN A 181 11.29 2.30 13.35
N LEU A 182 11.15 1.13 13.98
CA LEU A 182 10.99 -0.13 13.27
C LEU A 182 9.61 -0.18 12.60
N ALA A 183 9.60 -0.33 11.28
CA ALA A 183 8.42 -0.46 10.44
C ALA A 183 8.52 -1.73 9.58
N TRP A 184 7.42 -2.09 8.91
CA TRP A 184 7.30 -3.35 8.19
C TRP A 184 6.51 -3.20 6.89
N ASP A 185 7.04 -3.75 5.81
CA ASP A 185 6.30 -3.97 4.56
C ASP A 185 5.79 -5.42 4.52
N CYS A 186 4.66 -5.65 3.86
CA CYS A 186 4.08 -6.99 3.67
C CYS A 186 4.07 -7.38 2.20
N TYR A 187 4.57 -8.58 1.91
CA TYR A 187 4.59 -9.18 0.60
C TYR A 187 3.99 -10.58 0.63
N LEU A 188 3.42 -11.01 -0.49
CA LEU A 188 2.79 -12.30 -0.63
C LEU A 188 3.24 -12.93 -1.95
N GLN A 189 3.69 -14.17 -1.89
CA GLN A 189 4.07 -14.97 -3.06
C GLN A 189 3.07 -16.11 -3.24
N GLY A 190 2.73 -16.40 -4.49
CA GLY A 190 1.90 -17.56 -4.84
C GLY A 190 0.40 -17.35 -4.68
N VAL A 191 -0.08 -16.10 -4.66
CA VAL A 191 -1.53 -15.78 -4.66
C VAL A 191 -1.78 -14.69 -5.70
N ASP A 192 -2.76 -14.94 -6.58
CA ASP A 192 -3.25 -13.94 -7.51
C ASP A 192 -4.06 -12.87 -6.76
N SER A 193 -3.50 -11.67 -6.63
CA SER A 193 -4.13 -10.55 -5.93
C SER A 193 -5.37 -10.01 -6.62
N SER A 194 -5.67 -10.44 -7.85
CA SER A 194 -6.95 -10.14 -8.52
C SER A 194 -8.13 -10.84 -7.85
N LEU A 195 -7.89 -11.92 -7.10
CA LEU A 195 -8.92 -12.73 -6.46
C LEU A 195 -9.33 -12.20 -5.07
N ALA A 196 -8.47 -11.42 -4.39
CA ALA A 196 -8.76 -10.84 -3.08
C ALA A 196 -7.77 -9.76 -2.61
N ASP A 197 -8.24 -8.79 -1.82
CA ASP A 197 -7.38 -7.80 -1.16
C ASP A 197 -6.74 -8.40 0.10
N THR A 198 -5.52 -8.92 -0.04
CA THR A 198 -4.75 -9.52 1.05
C THR A 198 -4.02 -8.48 1.92
N ALA A 199 -4.14 -7.19 1.59
CA ALA A 199 -3.39 -6.07 2.18
C ALA A 199 -1.85 -6.15 2.05
N CYS A 200 -1.34 -7.15 1.33
CA CYS A 200 0.09 -7.35 1.04
C CYS A 200 0.37 -7.15 -0.46
N VAL A 201 1.61 -6.84 -0.80
CA VAL A 201 2.03 -6.67 -2.20
C VAL A 201 2.36 -8.02 -2.80
N GLU A 202 1.72 -8.38 -3.91
CA GLU A 202 2.03 -9.60 -4.63
C GLU A 202 3.43 -9.53 -5.26
N ILE A 203 4.19 -10.60 -5.13
CA ILE A 203 5.51 -10.77 -5.73
C ILE A 203 5.62 -12.15 -6.39
N SER A 204 6.38 -12.23 -7.48
CA SER A 204 6.66 -13.50 -8.15
C SER A 204 7.75 -14.28 -7.41
N GLN A 205 8.81 -13.59 -6.97
CA GLN A 205 9.92 -14.18 -6.22
C GLN A 205 10.32 -13.30 -5.03
N ILE A 206 10.82 -13.92 -3.96
CA ILE A 206 11.30 -13.22 -2.75
C ILE A 206 12.46 -12.27 -3.08
N GLN A 207 13.24 -12.58 -4.13
CA GLN A 207 14.33 -11.74 -4.63
C GLN A 207 13.84 -10.39 -5.19
N ASP A 208 12.58 -10.30 -5.60
CA ASP A 208 11.98 -9.09 -6.18
C ASP A 208 11.59 -8.06 -5.10
N ILE A 209 11.73 -8.41 -3.81
CA ILE A 209 11.39 -7.50 -2.72
C ILE A 209 12.35 -6.29 -2.75
N PRO A 210 11.82 -5.07 -2.92
CA PRO A 210 12.66 -3.88 -2.95
C PRO A 210 13.31 -3.66 -1.59
N ILE A 211 14.62 -3.42 -1.59
CA ILE A 211 15.36 -3.03 -0.39
C ILE A 211 15.02 -1.56 -0.13
N LYS A 212 14.27 -1.30 0.94
CA LYS A 212 13.92 0.07 1.37
C LYS A 212 14.56 0.38 2.71
N GLY A 213 15.00 1.63 2.88
CA GLY A 213 15.51 2.16 4.14
C GLY A 213 16.94 1.73 4.48
N GLY A 214 17.38 2.06 5.70
CA GLY A 214 18.67 1.63 6.23
C GLY A 214 18.66 0.13 6.59
N SER A 215 19.83 -0.50 6.55
CA SER A 215 19.98 -1.90 6.98
C SER A 215 19.43 -2.08 8.40
N ILE A 216 18.60 -3.10 8.62
CA ILE A 216 18.17 -3.46 9.98
C ILE A 216 19.29 -4.11 10.80
N TYR A 217 20.30 -4.63 10.11
CA TYR A 217 21.57 -5.03 10.68
C TYR A 217 22.61 -3.97 10.27
N THR A 218 22.50 -2.77 10.84
CA THR A 218 23.66 -1.88 10.91
C THR A 218 24.62 -2.47 11.93
N ASN A 219 25.86 -2.76 11.52
CA ASN A 219 26.98 -3.00 12.45
C ASN A 219 27.26 -1.73 13.25
#